data_AF-I1JKN0-F1
#
_entry.id   AF-I1JKN0-F1
#
_cell.length_a   1.000
_cell.length_b   1.000
_cell.length_c   1.000
_cell.angle_alpha   90.00
_cell.angle_beta   90.00
_cell.angle_gamma   90.00
#
_symmetry.space_group_name_H-M   'P 1'
#
loop_
_entity.id
_entity.type
_entity.pdbx_description
1 polymer ?
#
loop_
_entity_poly.entity_id
_entity_poly.type
_entity_poly.pdbx_seq_one_letter_code
_entity_poly.pdbx_strand_id
1 'polypeptide(L)'
;MHRSGATMAWNVFKFCTALRGLGSIMILLVLGVVGATYYAVVLTNYGPALYAGGLDSLVALAVLILFHSLLVMLLWSYFSVVFTDPGSVPPNWKPTIDEERGEADPLVGTEFSNLPSDPNPRVRYCRKCNQLKPPRCHHCSVCGRCVLKMDHHCVWVVNCVGALNYKYFLLFLFYTFLETTLVTASLLPHFIAFFSDGEIPGTPGSLATTFLAFVLNLAFALSVLGFLIMHISLVAANTTTIEAYEKKTTPKWRYDLGRRKNFEQVFGMDKKYWFIPAYSDEDIRKMPALQGLDYPSKPDFDSQ
;
A
#
# COMPACT_ATOMS: atom_id res chain seq x y z
N MET A 1 -9.57 -8.87 -48.36
CA MET A 1 -10.75 -8.09 -47.94
C MET A 1 -10.64 -7.78 -46.46
N HIS A 2 -10.91 -6.52 -46.10
CA HIS A 2 -11.20 -6.00 -44.75
C HIS A 2 -10.07 -6.03 -43.69
N ARG A 3 -9.90 -5.04 -42.82
CA ARG A 3 -10.58 -3.74 -42.66
C ARG A 3 -9.67 -2.80 -41.88
N SER A 4 -9.72 -1.53 -42.27
CA SER A 4 -9.41 -0.37 -41.44
C SER A 4 -10.10 -0.46 -40.06
N GLY A 5 -9.41 0.03 -39.03
CA GLY A 5 -9.93 0.29 -37.68
C GLY A 5 -8.80 0.85 -36.81
N ALA A 6 -8.40 2.09 -37.03
CA ALA A 6 -8.85 3.23 -36.24
C ALA A 6 -8.23 3.29 -34.83
N THR A 7 -7.29 4.24 -34.70
CA THR A 7 -7.15 5.19 -33.58
C THR A 7 -6.85 4.70 -32.16
N MET A 8 -5.75 5.25 -31.65
CA MET A 8 -5.59 5.77 -30.28
C MET A 8 -5.43 4.74 -29.15
N ALA A 9 -4.25 4.11 -29.06
CA ALA A 9 -3.64 3.95 -27.75
C ALA A 9 -2.74 5.17 -27.53
N TRP A 10 -3.34 6.23 -27.00
CA TRP A 10 -2.59 7.33 -26.40
C TRP A 10 -1.78 6.70 -25.27
N ASN A 11 -0.57 6.26 -25.60
CA ASN A 11 0.28 5.56 -24.66
C ASN A 11 0.83 6.65 -23.74
N VAL A 12 0.05 7.03 -22.74
CA VAL A 12 0.36 8.12 -21.80
C VAL A 12 1.79 7.95 -21.24
N PHE A 13 2.25 6.69 -21.17
CA PHE A 13 3.60 6.27 -20.78
C PHE A 13 4.76 6.79 -21.67
N LYS A 14 4.54 7.28 -22.90
CA LYS A 14 5.62 7.96 -23.66
C LYS A 14 6.01 9.31 -23.04
N PHE A 15 5.12 9.90 -22.24
CA PHE A 15 5.38 11.13 -21.48
C PHE A 15 6.02 10.86 -20.12
N CYS A 16 6.68 9.71 -19.90
CA CYS A 16 7.24 9.27 -18.61
C CYS A 16 7.97 10.35 -17.78
N THR A 17 8.70 11.28 -18.40
CA THR A 17 9.35 12.38 -17.69
C THR A 17 8.37 13.45 -17.21
N ALA A 18 7.37 13.81 -18.03
CA ALA A 18 6.29 14.70 -17.63
C ALA A 18 5.34 14.04 -16.62
N LEU A 19 5.15 12.71 -16.70
CA LEU A 19 4.44 11.90 -15.71
C LEU A 19 5.15 11.84 -14.35
N ARG A 20 6.48 11.87 -14.32
CA ARG A 20 7.22 12.08 -13.06
C ARG A 20 6.91 13.44 -12.43
N GLY A 21 6.74 14.48 -13.25
CA GLY A 21 6.24 15.79 -12.81
C GLY A 21 4.79 15.76 -12.33
N LEU A 22 3.92 14.98 -12.99
CA LEU A 22 2.54 14.69 -12.54
C LEU A 22 2.52 13.89 -11.22
N GLY A 23 3.57 13.12 -10.92
CA GLY A 23 3.73 12.43 -9.65
C GLY A 23 3.63 13.39 -8.47
N SER A 24 4.35 14.51 -8.52
CA SER A 24 4.25 15.56 -7.50
C SER A 24 2.83 16.11 -7.32
N ILE A 25 2.01 16.11 -8.39
CA ILE A 25 0.60 16.54 -8.31
C ILE A 25 -0.21 15.59 -7.44
N MET A 26 0.07 14.28 -7.45
CA MET A 26 -0.66 13.32 -6.60
C MET A 26 -0.33 13.51 -5.12
N ILE A 27 0.94 13.81 -4.78
CA ILE A 27 1.30 14.14 -3.40
C ILE A 27 0.58 15.42 -2.96
N LEU A 28 0.56 16.46 -3.81
CA LEU A 28 -0.18 17.69 -3.53
C LEU A 28 -1.68 17.44 -3.40
N LEU A 29 -2.25 16.54 -4.20
CA LEU A 29 -3.66 16.16 -4.11
C LEU A 29 -3.96 15.46 -2.77
N VAL A 30 -3.14 14.50 -2.35
CA VAL A 30 -3.28 13.83 -1.06
C VAL A 30 -3.20 14.86 0.09
N LEU A 31 -2.18 15.72 0.08
CA LEU A 31 -2.05 16.78 1.08
C LEU A 31 -3.18 17.79 1.03
N GLY A 32 -3.72 18.08 -0.16
CA GLY A 32 -4.88 18.95 -0.34
C GLY A 32 -6.16 18.35 0.25
N VAL A 33 -6.40 17.05 0.04
CA VAL A 33 -7.54 16.32 0.64
C VAL A 33 -7.41 16.26 2.16
N VAL A 34 -6.22 15.98 2.68
CA VAL A 34 -5.93 16.01 4.12
C VAL A 34 -6.14 17.41 4.68
N GLY A 35 -5.65 18.45 4.00
CA GLY A 35 -5.81 19.85 4.41
C GLY A 35 -7.27 20.32 4.40
N ALA A 36 -8.04 19.95 3.38
CA ALA A 36 -9.48 20.24 3.32
C ALA A 36 -10.24 19.56 4.46
N THR A 37 -9.88 18.31 4.76
CA THR A 37 -10.45 17.55 5.89
C THR A 37 -10.09 18.20 7.22
N TYR A 38 -8.82 18.60 7.41
CA TYR A 38 -8.36 19.33 8.60
C TYR A 38 -9.12 20.65 8.78
N TYR A 39 -9.30 21.42 7.71
CA TYR A 39 -10.07 22.67 7.74
C TYR A 39 -11.51 22.44 8.20
N ALA A 40 -12.18 21.42 7.64
CA ALA A 40 -13.55 21.10 8.01
C ALA A 40 -13.66 20.61 9.47
N VAL A 41 -12.81 19.67 9.90
CA VAL A 41 -12.90 19.10 11.25
C VAL A 41 -12.44 20.09 12.31
N VAL A 42 -11.25 20.66 12.16
CA VAL A 42 -10.60 21.48 13.19
C VAL A 42 -11.08 22.92 13.14
N LEU A 43 -11.02 23.58 11.99
CA LEU A 43 -11.29 25.02 11.93
C LEU A 43 -12.79 25.33 11.85
N THR A 44 -13.58 24.47 11.20
CA THR A 44 -15.00 24.73 10.97
C THR A 44 -15.89 24.20 12.09
N ASN A 45 -15.66 22.98 12.57
CA ASN A 45 -16.59 22.31 13.50
C ASN A 45 -16.04 22.23 14.94
N TYR A 46 -14.98 21.47 15.18
CA TYR A 46 -14.57 21.11 16.54
C TYR A 46 -13.69 22.15 17.24
N GLY A 47 -12.90 22.94 16.51
CA GLY A 47 -12.12 24.05 17.10
C GLY A 47 -13.02 25.10 17.74
N PRO A 48 -14.05 25.62 17.05
CA PRO A 48 -15.05 26.50 17.67
C PRO A 48 -15.81 25.84 18.84
N ALA A 49 -16.14 24.55 18.72
CA ALA A 49 -16.87 23.82 19.76
C ALA A 49 -16.08 23.70 21.09
N LEU A 50 -14.74 23.83 21.08
CA LEU A 50 -13.96 23.91 22.32
C LEU A 50 -14.37 25.09 23.21
N TYR A 51 -14.88 26.18 22.62
CA TYR A 51 -15.27 27.39 23.34
C TYR A 51 -16.75 27.42 23.76
N ALA A 52 -17.54 26.40 23.39
CA ALA A 52 -18.98 26.34 23.72
C ALA A 52 -19.25 26.13 25.22
N GLY A 53 -18.29 25.53 25.94
CA GLY A 53 -18.43 25.12 27.33
C GLY A 53 -19.18 23.78 27.47
N GLY A 54 -19.20 23.25 28.69
CA GLY A 54 -19.96 22.05 29.03
C GLY A 54 -19.46 20.78 28.33
N LEU A 55 -20.40 19.88 28.00
CA LEU A 55 -20.13 18.57 27.40
C LEU A 55 -19.58 18.71 25.97
N ASP A 56 -20.02 19.71 25.22
CA ASP A 56 -19.59 19.93 23.83
C ASP A 56 -18.09 20.22 23.74
N SER A 57 -17.55 21.04 24.66
CA SER A 57 -16.11 21.28 24.77
C SER A 57 -15.32 20.00 25.06
N LEU A 58 -15.84 19.10 25.91
CA LEU A 58 -15.17 17.84 26.24
C LEU A 58 -15.18 16.86 25.06
N VAL A 59 -16.31 16.75 24.36
CA VAL A 59 -16.44 15.94 23.15
C VAL A 59 -15.50 16.48 22.07
N ALA A 60 -15.48 17.80 21.86
CA ALA A 60 -14.59 18.43 20.91
C ALA A 60 -13.12 18.18 21.23
N LEU A 61 -12.72 18.30 22.50
CA LEU A 61 -11.37 17.99 22.93
C LEU A 61 -10.99 16.53 22.64
N ALA A 62 -11.86 15.58 22.97
CA ALA A 62 -11.62 14.17 22.74
C ALA A 62 -11.49 13.84 21.24
N VAL A 63 -12.39 14.36 20.40
CA VAL A 63 -12.34 14.18 18.94
C VAL A 63 -11.06 14.79 18.37
N LEU A 64 -10.68 15.99 18.80
CA LEU A 64 -9.46 16.65 18.31
C LEU A 64 -8.20 15.90 18.73
N ILE A 65 -8.11 15.39 19.96
CA ILE A 65 -6.95 14.58 20.39
C ILE A 65 -6.81 13.32 19.53
N LEU A 66 -7.92 12.61 19.30
CA LEU A 66 -7.92 11.39 18.51
C LEU A 66 -7.59 11.68 17.03
N PHE A 67 -8.20 12.72 16.46
CA PHE A 67 -7.94 13.20 15.11
C PHE A 67 -6.46 13.54 14.91
N HIS A 68 -5.87 14.36 15.77
CA HIS A 68 -4.45 14.73 15.62
C HIS A 68 -3.51 13.53 15.82
N SER A 69 -3.85 12.61 16.74
CA SER A 69 -3.06 11.39 16.95
C SER A 69 -3.05 10.49 15.71
N LEU A 70 -4.22 10.28 15.10
CA LEU A 70 -4.35 9.51 13.86
C LEU A 70 -3.72 10.24 12.67
N LEU A 71 -3.90 11.56 12.56
CA LEU A 71 -3.27 12.38 11.52
C LEU A 71 -1.75 12.28 11.53
N VAL A 72 -1.12 12.33 12.71
CA VAL A 72 0.34 12.15 12.86
C VAL A 72 0.75 10.77 12.34
N MET A 73 0.04 9.70 12.74
CA MET A 73 0.35 8.34 12.30
C MET A 73 0.10 8.13 10.79
N LEU A 74 -0.95 8.74 10.25
CA LEU A 74 -1.28 8.74 8.82
C LEU A 74 -0.17 9.40 8.03
N LEU A 75 0.21 10.64 8.38
CA LEU A 75 1.23 11.40 7.67
C LEU A 75 2.59 10.72 7.78
N TRP A 76 2.95 10.21 8.95
CA TRP A 76 4.19 9.45 9.13
C TRP A 76 4.19 8.21 8.23
N SER A 77 3.13 7.40 8.25
CA SER A 77 3.04 6.20 7.41
C SER A 77 3.07 6.54 5.91
N TYR A 78 2.36 7.60 5.51
CA TYR A 78 2.32 8.10 4.13
C TYR A 78 3.70 8.53 3.64
N PHE A 79 4.41 9.39 4.38
CA PHE A 79 5.74 9.81 3.98
C PHE A 79 6.77 8.68 4.06
N SER A 80 6.62 7.73 4.99
CA SER A 80 7.45 6.53 5.03
C SER A 80 7.31 5.70 3.76
N VAL A 81 6.10 5.48 3.22
CA VAL A 81 5.93 4.72 1.96
C VAL A 81 6.39 5.52 0.73
N VAL A 82 6.18 6.85 0.71
CA VAL A 82 6.61 7.73 -0.40
C VAL A 82 8.13 7.77 -0.50
N PHE A 83 8.84 7.95 0.62
CA PHE A 83 10.29 8.21 0.62
C PHE A 83 11.16 6.96 0.74
N THR A 84 10.60 5.81 1.15
CA THR A 84 11.37 4.56 1.23
C THR A 84 11.48 3.91 -0.16
N ASP A 85 12.70 3.55 -0.58
CA ASP A 85 12.90 2.74 -1.78
C ASP A 85 12.19 1.38 -1.61
N PRO A 86 11.33 0.94 -2.54
CA PRO A 86 10.59 -0.31 -2.38
C PRO A 86 11.42 -1.59 -2.42
N GLY A 87 12.72 -1.48 -2.67
CA GLY A 87 13.64 -2.59 -2.89
C GLY A 87 14.02 -2.67 -4.36
N SER A 88 15.32 -2.64 -4.61
CA SER A 88 15.92 -2.84 -5.93
C SER A 88 16.74 -4.12 -5.94
N VAL A 89 16.80 -4.79 -7.09
CA VAL A 89 17.73 -5.92 -7.26
C VAL A 89 19.17 -5.38 -7.19
N PRO A 90 20.02 -5.90 -6.28
CA PRO A 90 21.43 -5.51 -6.22
C PRO A 90 22.13 -5.77 -7.56
N PRO A 91 23.12 -4.92 -7.94
CA PRO A 91 23.88 -5.15 -9.16
C PRO A 91 24.58 -6.51 -9.09
N ASN A 92 24.55 -7.25 -10.19
CA ASN A 92 25.15 -8.58 -10.31
C ASN A 92 24.63 -9.61 -9.28
N TRP A 93 23.40 -9.44 -8.76
CA TRP A 93 22.78 -10.45 -7.91
C TRP A 93 22.79 -11.82 -8.62
N LYS A 94 23.22 -12.84 -7.88
CA LYS A 94 23.20 -14.24 -8.32
C LYS A 94 22.37 -15.05 -7.32
N PRO A 95 21.68 -16.11 -7.78
CA PRO A 95 21.04 -17.04 -6.87
C PRO A 95 22.09 -17.67 -5.95
N THR A 96 21.71 -17.91 -4.70
CA THR A 96 22.50 -18.77 -3.80
C THR A 96 22.41 -20.20 -4.35
N ILE A 97 23.52 -20.72 -4.85
CA ILE A 97 23.61 -22.10 -5.32
C ILE A 97 23.88 -22.96 -4.09
N ASP A 98 22.98 -23.89 -3.78
CA ASP A 98 23.26 -24.90 -2.76
C ASP A 98 24.20 -25.95 -3.38
N GLU A 99 25.49 -25.86 -3.06
CA GLU A 99 26.52 -26.79 -3.57
C GLU A 99 26.22 -28.24 -3.19
N GLU A 100 25.48 -28.50 -2.10
CA GLU A 100 25.14 -29.87 -1.66
C GLU A 100 24.12 -30.56 -2.58
N ARG A 101 23.29 -29.82 -3.32
CA ARG A 101 22.28 -30.42 -4.21
C ARG A 101 22.76 -30.69 -5.63
N GLY A 102 23.95 -30.24 -6.03
CA GLY A 102 24.51 -30.53 -7.35
C GLY A 102 23.64 -30.12 -8.55
N GLU A 103 22.62 -29.28 -8.34
CA GLU A 103 21.58 -28.99 -9.32
C GLU A 103 21.96 -27.79 -10.21
N ALA A 104 22.57 -28.15 -11.34
CA ALA A 104 22.53 -27.58 -12.69
C ALA A 104 22.42 -26.05 -12.90
N ASP A 105 23.36 -25.56 -13.73
CA ASP A 105 23.38 -24.31 -14.50
C ASP A 105 21.99 -23.66 -14.70
N PRO A 106 21.77 -22.40 -14.27
CA PRO A 106 20.49 -21.72 -14.42
C PRO A 106 20.18 -21.48 -15.90
N LEU A 107 19.56 -22.47 -16.56
CA LEU A 107 18.95 -22.33 -17.88
C LEU A 107 17.93 -21.19 -17.80
N VAL A 108 18.35 -20.05 -18.34
CA VAL A 108 17.64 -18.76 -18.39
C VAL A 108 16.24 -18.96 -18.96
N GLY A 109 15.24 -19.05 -18.09
CA GLY A 109 13.84 -19.23 -18.48
C GLY A 109 13.27 -17.97 -19.12
N THR A 110 12.75 -18.08 -20.35
CA THR A 110 11.88 -17.06 -20.95
C THR A 110 10.46 -17.21 -20.38
N GLU A 111 9.75 -16.09 -20.21
CA GLU A 111 8.50 -15.95 -19.41
C GLU A 111 7.28 -16.78 -19.87
N PHE A 112 7.43 -17.79 -20.73
CA PHE A 112 6.31 -18.52 -21.35
C PHE A 112 6.27 -20.05 -21.12
N SER A 113 7.15 -20.65 -20.31
CA SER A 113 7.12 -22.10 -20.05
C SER A 113 6.84 -22.44 -18.60
N ASN A 114 5.56 -22.37 -18.20
CA ASN A 114 5.05 -22.91 -16.93
C ASN A 114 4.62 -24.38 -17.12
N LEU A 115 5.56 -25.29 -17.40
CA LEU A 115 5.30 -26.74 -17.37
C LEU A 115 5.49 -27.26 -15.93
N PRO A 116 4.55 -28.05 -15.37
CA PRO A 116 4.55 -28.40 -13.94
C PRO A 116 5.61 -29.42 -13.48
N SER A 117 6.55 -29.83 -14.32
CA SER A 117 7.40 -31.01 -14.08
C SER A 117 8.90 -30.71 -14.02
N ASP A 118 9.32 -29.46 -13.81
CA ASP A 118 10.73 -29.15 -13.57
C ASP A 118 10.97 -28.88 -12.07
N PRO A 119 11.69 -29.76 -11.36
CA PRO A 119 11.99 -29.57 -9.94
C PRO A 119 12.98 -28.43 -9.69
N ASN A 120 13.70 -27.95 -10.71
CA ASN A 120 14.60 -26.81 -10.56
C ASN A 120 13.84 -25.48 -10.69
N PRO A 121 13.88 -24.59 -9.69
CA PRO A 121 13.35 -23.24 -9.85
C PRO A 121 14.20 -22.49 -10.89
N ARG A 122 13.79 -22.57 -12.16
CA ARG A 122 14.43 -21.87 -13.28
C ARG A 122 14.52 -20.38 -12.93
N VAL A 123 15.74 -19.89 -12.78
CA VAL A 123 15.98 -18.49 -12.41
C VAL A 123 15.43 -17.60 -13.52
N ARG A 124 14.46 -16.76 -13.17
CA ARG A 124 13.82 -15.85 -14.13
C ARG A 124 14.78 -14.73 -14.52
N TYR A 125 14.68 -14.23 -15.75
CA TYR A 125 15.53 -13.17 -16.26
C TYR A 125 14.73 -11.93 -16.68
N CYS A 126 15.24 -10.74 -16.39
CA CYS A 126 14.67 -9.49 -16.88
C CYS A 126 15.45 -8.98 -18.09
N ARG A 127 14.86 -9.06 -19.29
CA ARG A 127 15.47 -8.51 -20.52
C ARG A 127 15.64 -7.00 -20.49
N LYS A 128 14.70 -6.26 -19.87
CA LYS A 128 14.74 -4.79 -19.79
C LYS A 128 15.84 -4.27 -18.86
N CYS A 129 16.13 -4.99 -17.78
CA CYS A 129 17.20 -4.64 -16.83
C CYS A 129 18.50 -5.42 -17.09
N ASN A 130 18.49 -6.37 -18.03
CA ASN A 130 19.62 -7.25 -18.35
C ASN A 130 20.24 -7.94 -17.12
N GLN A 131 19.39 -8.53 -16.27
CA GLN A 131 19.81 -9.18 -15.02
C GLN A 131 18.86 -10.31 -14.60
N LEU A 132 19.36 -11.21 -13.75
CA LEU A 132 18.56 -12.25 -13.10
C LEU A 132 17.56 -11.62 -12.11
N LYS A 133 16.38 -12.23 -11.99
CA LYS A 133 15.33 -11.80 -11.06
C LYS A 133 15.39 -12.68 -9.81
N PRO A 134 15.56 -12.08 -8.62
CA PRO A 134 15.30 -12.78 -7.37
C PRO A 134 13.88 -13.37 -7.31
N PRO A 135 13.62 -14.33 -6.40
CA PRO A 135 12.28 -14.81 -6.13
C PRO A 135 11.30 -13.65 -5.90
N ARG A 136 10.06 -13.78 -6.39
CA ARG A 136 8.97 -12.78 -6.20
C ARG A 136 9.22 -11.39 -6.81
N CYS A 137 10.34 -11.18 -7.49
CA CYS A 137 10.68 -9.91 -8.14
C CYS A 137 9.94 -9.73 -9.47
N HIS A 138 9.44 -8.51 -9.74
CA HIS A 138 8.84 -8.13 -11.03
C HIS A 138 9.43 -6.81 -11.55
N HIS A 139 9.42 -6.62 -12.87
CA HIS A 139 9.87 -5.37 -13.49
C HIS A 139 8.71 -4.39 -13.57
N CYS A 140 8.85 -3.23 -12.93
CA CYS A 140 7.88 -2.15 -13.07
C CYS A 140 8.24 -1.27 -14.27
N SER A 141 7.36 -1.19 -15.26
CA SER A 141 7.53 -0.32 -16.43
C SER A 141 7.52 1.18 -16.08
N VAL A 142 6.79 1.57 -15.03
CA VAL A 142 6.70 2.97 -14.58
C VAL A 142 7.98 3.40 -13.84
N CYS A 143 8.43 2.58 -12.89
CA CYS A 143 9.68 2.81 -12.16
C CYS A 143 10.92 2.56 -13.05
N GLY A 144 10.79 1.79 -14.15
CA GLY A 144 11.87 1.47 -15.09
C GLY A 144 12.89 0.47 -14.54
N ARG A 145 12.54 -0.28 -13.50
CA ARG A 145 13.45 -1.19 -12.79
C ARG A 145 12.74 -2.42 -12.23
N CYS A 146 13.54 -3.44 -11.89
CA CYS A 146 13.07 -4.57 -11.11
C CYS A 146 12.87 -4.18 -9.64
N VAL A 147 11.73 -4.57 -9.07
CA VAL A 147 11.33 -4.31 -7.68
C VAL A 147 11.20 -5.63 -6.94
N LEU A 148 11.85 -5.72 -5.78
CA LEU A 148 11.83 -6.91 -4.90
C LEU A 148 10.43 -7.09 -4.32
N LYS A 149 9.88 -8.32 -4.37
CA LYS A 149 8.49 -8.65 -3.94
C LYS A 149 7.51 -7.55 -4.31
N MET A 150 7.50 -7.21 -5.59
CA MET A 150 6.64 -6.15 -6.11
C MET A 150 5.18 -6.52 -5.89
N ASP A 151 4.43 -5.61 -5.28
CA ASP A 151 2.99 -5.68 -5.21
C ASP A 151 2.40 -4.91 -6.40
N HIS A 152 2.51 -3.60 -6.39
CA HIS A 152 2.05 -2.76 -7.51
C HIS A 152 2.81 -1.44 -7.56
N HIS A 153 2.57 -0.65 -8.61
CA HIS A 153 2.95 0.77 -8.63
C HIS A 153 1.74 1.60 -8.16
N CYS A 154 1.89 2.33 -7.06
CA CYS A 154 0.80 3.07 -6.46
C CYS A 154 0.89 4.55 -6.84
N VAL A 155 -0.13 5.04 -7.54
CA VAL A 155 -0.19 6.43 -8.01
C VAL A 155 -0.36 7.43 -6.86
N TRP A 156 -1.03 7.05 -5.77
CA TRP A 156 -1.31 7.90 -4.62
C TRP A 156 -0.07 8.24 -3.79
N VAL A 157 0.91 7.34 -3.77
CA VAL A 157 2.19 7.52 -3.06
C VAL A 157 3.35 7.75 -4.04
N VAL A 158 3.07 7.71 -5.35
CA VAL A 158 4.03 7.95 -6.44
C VAL A 158 5.26 7.04 -6.34
N ASN A 159 5.04 5.81 -5.87
CA ASN A 159 6.12 4.87 -5.62
C ASN A 159 5.65 3.45 -5.96
N CYS A 160 6.60 2.60 -6.31
CA CYS A 160 6.36 1.17 -6.30
C CYS A 160 6.15 0.72 -4.83
N VAL A 161 5.23 -0.23 -4.60
CA VAL A 161 5.07 -0.91 -3.32
C VAL A 161 5.75 -2.28 -3.44
N GLY A 162 6.76 -2.51 -2.61
CA GLY A 162 7.62 -3.68 -2.67
C GLY A 162 8.11 -4.12 -1.30
N ALA A 163 9.11 -5.01 -1.27
CA ALA A 163 9.60 -5.65 -0.05
C ALA A 163 9.89 -4.67 1.10
N LEU A 164 10.52 -3.53 0.82
CA LEU A 164 11.06 -2.64 1.87
C LEU A 164 10.05 -1.62 2.40
N ASN A 165 8.98 -1.32 1.65
CA ASN A 165 7.99 -0.30 2.03
C ASN A 165 6.56 -0.84 2.17
N TYR A 166 6.33 -2.16 1.98
CA TYR A 166 4.99 -2.75 2.07
C TYR A 166 4.34 -2.56 3.44
N LYS A 167 5.10 -2.70 4.54
CA LYS A 167 4.59 -2.41 5.89
C LYS A 167 4.06 -0.99 6.01
N TYR A 168 4.83 -0.01 5.51
CA TYR A 168 4.46 1.41 5.58
C TYR A 168 3.21 1.69 4.76
N PHE A 169 3.09 1.04 3.60
CA PHE A 169 1.88 1.08 2.79
C PHE A 169 0.65 0.52 3.53
N LEU A 170 0.78 -0.64 4.20
CA LEU A 170 -0.32 -1.22 4.97
C LEU A 170 -0.74 -0.34 6.16
N LEU A 171 0.22 0.26 6.87
CA LEU A 171 -0.05 1.21 7.94
C LEU A 171 -0.70 2.48 7.41
N PHE A 172 -0.26 2.97 6.24
CA PHE A 172 -0.92 4.09 5.57
C PHE A 172 -2.39 3.77 5.24
N LEU A 173 -2.70 2.59 4.69
CA LEU A 173 -4.08 2.17 4.47
C LEU A 173 -4.88 2.08 5.78
N PHE A 174 -4.29 1.47 6.81
CA PHE A 174 -4.93 1.30 8.11
C PHE A 174 -5.26 2.66 8.78
N TYR A 175 -4.29 3.56 8.87
CA TYR A 175 -4.50 4.88 9.47
C TYR A 175 -5.39 5.77 8.62
N THR A 176 -5.35 5.67 7.28
CA THR A 176 -6.30 6.36 6.40
C THR A 176 -7.73 5.88 6.65
N PHE A 177 -7.95 4.58 6.80
CA PHE A 177 -9.26 4.03 7.14
C PHE A 177 -9.76 4.54 8.50
N LEU A 178 -8.92 4.49 9.54
CA LEU A 178 -9.30 4.99 10.87
C LEU A 178 -9.62 6.48 10.86
N GLU A 179 -8.78 7.28 10.21
CA GLU A 179 -8.96 8.73 10.09
C GLU A 179 -10.26 9.06 9.35
N THR A 180 -10.45 8.52 8.15
CA THR A 180 -11.64 8.80 7.32
C THR A 180 -12.93 8.32 8.00
N THR A 181 -12.88 7.21 8.75
CA THR A 181 -14.01 6.71 9.55
C THR A 181 -14.31 7.64 10.71
N LEU A 182 -13.30 8.10 11.45
CA LEU A 182 -13.47 9.06 12.54
C LEU A 182 -14.09 10.36 12.02
N VAL A 183 -13.59 10.89 10.91
CA VAL A 183 -14.11 12.12 10.28
C VAL A 183 -15.55 11.93 9.82
N THR A 184 -15.86 10.80 9.20
CA THR A 184 -17.23 10.49 8.78
C THR A 184 -18.18 10.43 9.98
N ALA A 185 -17.79 9.74 11.05
CA ALA A 185 -18.60 9.64 12.27
C ALA A 185 -18.78 10.99 12.98
N SER A 186 -17.73 11.82 13.00
CA SER A 186 -17.75 13.12 13.67
C SER A 186 -18.56 14.18 12.91
N LEU A 187 -18.55 14.13 11.58
CA LEU A 187 -19.32 15.05 10.73
C LEU A 187 -20.75 14.57 10.43
N LEU A 188 -21.10 13.32 10.73
CA LEU A 188 -22.44 12.76 10.48
C LEU A 188 -23.59 13.60 11.10
N PRO A 189 -23.52 14.07 12.36
CA PRO A 189 -24.59 14.91 12.93
C PRO A 189 -24.77 16.23 12.16
N HIS A 190 -23.67 16.85 11.76
CA HIS A 190 -23.69 18.09 10.97
C HIS A 190 -24.27 17.86 9.57
N PHE A 191 -23.96 16.71 8.97
CA PHE A 191 -24.54 16.31 7.68
C PHE A 191 -26.05 16.04 7.77
N ILE A 192 -26.53 15.40 8.85
CA ILE A 192 -27.98 15.19 9.06
C ILE A 192 -28.68 16.53 9.31
N ALA A 193 -28.08 17.40 10.12
CA ALA A 193 -28.59 18.74 10.39
C ALA A 193 -28.69 19.58 9.10
N PHE A 194 -27.77 19.38 8.14
CA PHE A 194 -27.80 20.02 6.82
C PHE A 194 -29.13 19.82 6.06
N PHE A 195 -29.77 18.67 6.25
CA PHE A 195 -31.04 18.33 5.60
C PHE A 195 -32.27 18.53 6.50
N SER A 196 -32.10 19.13 7.68
CA SER A 196 -33.20 19.41 8.60
C SER A 196 -33.80 20.79 8.34
N ASP A 197 -35.10 20.99 8.56
CA ASP A 197 -35.84 22.24 8.28
C ASP A 197 -35.45 23.45 9.18
N GLY A 198 -34.42 23.31 10.01
CA GLY A 198 -33.97 24.35 10.95
C GLY A 198 -32.96 25.32 10.34
N GLU A 199 -32.84 26.53 10.91
CA GLU A 199 -31.72 27.42 10.61
C GLU A 199 -30.41 26.78 11.12
N ILE A 200 -29.48 26.53 10.20
CA ILE A 200 -28.17 25.96 10.54
C ILE A 200 -27.19 27.12 10.77
N PRO A 201 -26.57 27.23 11.95
CA PRO A 201 -25.55 28.24 12.19
C PRO A 201 -24.32 27.95 11.32
N GLY A 202 -23.85 28.96 10.58
CA GLY A 202 -22.64 28.86 9.78
C GLY A 202 -22.63 29.80 8.59
N THR A 203 -21.45 30.04 8.04
CA THR A 203 -21.31 30.68 6.72
C THR A 203 -21.57 29.67 5.60
N PRO A 204 -21.98 30.10 4.40
CA PRO A 204 -22.08 29.21 3.24
C PRO A 204 -20.80 28.42 2.98
N GLY A 205 -19.64 29.04 3.24
CA GLY A 205 -18.33 28.38 3.14
C GLY A 205 -18.18 27.22 4.14
N SER A 206 -18.50 27.44 5.43
CA SER A 206 -18.41 26.38 6.45
C SER A 206 -19.35 25.21 6.21
N LEU A 207 -20.56 25.47 5.70
CA LEU A 207 -21.51 24.43 5.36
C LEU A 207 -21.01 23.61 4.16
N ALA A 208 -20.52 24.28 3.13
CA ALA A 208 -19.97 23.63 1.94
C ALA A 208 -18.75 22.77 2.26
N THR A 209 -17.81 23.27 3.07
CA THR A 209 -16.60 22.50 3.46
C THR A 209 -16.95 21.29 4.31
N THR A 210 -17.88 21.44 5.26
CA THR A 210 -18.34 20.32 6.10
C THR A 210 -19.03 19.25 5.28
N PHE A 211 -19.95 19.64 4.39
CA PHE A 211 -20.64 18.73 3.49
C PHE A 211 -19.67 17.98 2.58
N LEU A 212 -18.76 18.70 1.91
CA LEU A 212 -17.77 18.09 1.02
C LEU A 212 -16.83 17.14 1.77
N ALA A 213 -16.35 17.55 2.94
CA ALA A 213 -15.48 16.72 3.77
C ALA A 213 -16.17 15.44 4.22
N PHE A 214 -17.45 15.50 4.63
CA PHE A 214 -18.21 14.30 4.99
C PHE A 214 -18.33 13.34 3.80
N VAL A 215 -18.79 13.82 2.64
CA VAL A 215 -19.00 12.96 1.46
C VAL A 215 -17.69 12.33 0.98
N LEU A 216 -16.60 13.11 0.91
CA LEU A 216 -15.29 12.60 0.51
C LEU A 216 -14.75 11.57 1.50
N ASN A 217 -14.80 11.85 2.80
CA ASN A 217 -14.27 10.92 3.80
C ASN A 217 -15.12 9.63 3.89
N LEU A 218 -16.44 9.69 3.70
CA LEU A 218 -17.27 8.50 3.61
C LEU A 218 -16.88 7.63 2.40
N ALA A 219 -16.67 8.25 1.24
CA ALA A 219 -16.22 7.54 0.04
C ALA A 219 -14.82 6.92 0.21
N PHE A 220 -13.89 7.63 0.83
CA PHE A 220 -12.57 7.09 1.16
C PHE A 220 -12.66 5.96 2.21
N ALA A 221 -13.46 6.11 3.27
CA ALA A 221 -13.62 5.09 4.30
C ALA A 221 -14.10 3.76 3.70
N LEU A 222 -15.13 3.80 2.84
CA LEU A 222 -15.66 2.60 2.19
C LEU A 222 -14.67 1.97 1.20
N SER A 223 -14.02 2.78 0.37
CA SER A 223 -13.06 2.27 -0.63
C SER A 223 -11.78 1.72 0.01
N VAL A 224 -11.23 2.43 1.00
CA VAL A 224 -10.04 2.00 1.73
C VAL A 224 -10.35 0.78 2.60
N LEU A 225 -11.54 0.65 3.17
CA LEU A 225 -11.95 -0.57 3.90
C LEU A 225 -11.89 -1.81 3.00
N GLY A 226 -12.47 -1.76 1.80
CA GLY A 226 -12.43 -2.87 0.84
C GLY A 226 -10.98 -3.21 0.45
N PHE A 227 -10.16 -2.18 0.20
CA PHE A 227 -8.76 -2.37 -0.15
C PHE A 227 -7.92 -2.95 1.00
N LEU A 228 -8.19 -2.52 2.23
CA LEU A 228 -7.56 -3.01 3.45
C LEU A 228 -7.92 -4.47 3.72
N ILE A 229 -9.19 -4.87 3.58
CA ILE A 229 -9.62 -6.28 3.70
C ILE A 229 -8.87 -7.16 2.70
N MET A 230 -8.75 -6.70 1.45
CA MET A 230 -8.01 -7.40 0.42
C MET A 230 -6.53 -7.56 0.81
N HIS A 231 -5.86 -6.50 1.25
CA HIS A 231 -4.47 -6.59 1.70
C HIS A 231 -4.28 -7.43 2.97
N ILE A 232 -5.22 -7.43 3.92
CA ILE A 232 -5.20 -8.34 5.07
C ILE A 232 -5.24 -9.79 4.59
N SER A 233 -6.08 -10.10 3.59
CA SER A 233 -6.14 -11.45 3.01
C SER A 233 -4.83 -11.85 2.32
N LEU A 234 -4.18 -10.90 1.62
CA LEU A 234 -2.88 -11.11 0.98
C LEU A 234 -1.75 -11.36 1.99
N VAL A 235 -1.71 -10.59 3.09
CA VAL A 235 -0.76 -10.83 4.19
C VAL A 235 -1.03 -12.19 4.82
N ALA A 236 -2.29 -12.54 5.09
CA ALA A 236 -2.64 -13.82 5.68
C ALA A 236 -2.23 -15.02 4.79
N ALA A 237 -2.22 -14.86 3.46
CA ALA A 237 -1.80 -15.87 2.49
C ALA A 237 -0.35 -15.76 2.02
N ASN A 238 0.41 -14.75 2.48
CA ASN A 238 1.76 -14.40 2.01
C ASN A 238 1.90 -14.30 0.49
N THR A 239 0.94 -13.61 -0.13
CA THR A 239 0.91 -13.35 -1.59
C THR A 239 0.98 -11.85 -1.83
N THR A 240 1.63 -11.42 -2.90
CA THR A 240 1.41 -10.08 -3.46
C THR A 240 0.16 -10.05 -4.35
N THR A 241 -0.32 -8.86 -4.73
CA THR A 241 -1.41 -8.71 -5.70
C THR A 241 -1.09 -9.37 -7.05
N ILE A 242 0.15 -9.23 -7.53
CA ILE A 242 0.62 -9.90 -8.77
C ILE A 242 0.56 -11.42 -8.60
N GLU A 243 1.12 -11.95 -7.51
CA GLU A 243 1.16 -13.39 -7.24
C GLU A 243 -0.25 -13.98 -7.08
N ALA A 244 -1.16 -13.25 -6.42
CA ALA A 244 -2.55 -13.64 -6.27
C ALA A 244 -3.27 -13.74 -7.63
N TYR A 245 -2.93 -12.87 -8.58
CA TYR A 245 -3.45 -12.94 -9.95
C TYR A 245 -2.81 -14.09 -10.76
N GLU A 246 -1.52 -14.37 -10.55
CA GLU A 246 -0.81 -15.48 -11.21
C GLU A 246 -1.26 -16.87 -10.70
N LYS A 247 -1.77 -16.93 -9.47
CA LYS A 247 -2.27 -18.15 -8.82
C LYS A 247 -3.53 -18.66 -9.53
N LYS A 248 -3.35 -19.60 -10.47
CA LYS A 248 -4.41 -20.18 -11.34
C LYS A 248 -5.52 -20.99 -10.64
N THR A 249 -5.76 -20.85 -9.33
CA THR A 249 -6.77 -21.53 -8.46
C THR A 249 -6.25 -22.56 -7.45
N THR A 250 -4.94 -22.84 -7.37
CA THR A 250 -4.43 -23.76 -6.34
C THR A 250 -4.64 -23.18 -4.94
N PRO A 251 -5.13 -23.90 -3.93
CA PRO A 251 -5.21 -23.34 -2.58
C PRO A 251 -3.81 -23.17 -1.96
N LYS A 252 -2.88 -24.06 -2.32
CA LYS A 252 -1.52 -24.12 -1.76
C LYS A 252 -0.63 -23.02 -2.36
N TRP A 253 0.15 -22.36 -1.50
CA TRP A 253 1.14 -21.36 -1.89
C TRP A 253 2.48 -21.61 -1.17
N ARG A 254 3.60 -21.59 -1.90
CA ARG A 254 4.91 -22.01 -1.36
C ARG A 254 5.43 -21.12 -0.23
N TYR A 255 5.06 -19.84 -0.24
CA TYR A 255 5.47 -18.86 0.76
C TYR A 255 4.49 -18.75 1.93
N ASP A 256 3.31 -19.39 1.87
CA ASP A 256 2.36 -19.36 2.99
C ASP A 256 2.87 -20.26 4.12
N LEU A 257 3.37 -19.68 5.21
CA LEU A 257 3.88 -20.38 6.38
C LEU A 257 2.88 -20.39 7.56
N GLY A 258 1.63 -20.01 7.30
CA GLY A 258 0.59 -19.81 8.31
C GLY A 258 0.46 -18.34 8.74
N ARG A 259 -0.77 -17.94 9.07
CA ARG A 259 -1.18 -16.53 9.28
C ARG A 259 -0.23 -15.71 10.14
N ARG A 260 0.21 -16.27 11.28
CA ARG A 260 1.11 -15.57 12.22
C ARG A 260 2.49 -15.32 11.61
N LYS A 261 3.13 -16.36 11.05
CA LYS A 261 4.45 -16.24 10.43
C LYS A 261 4.42 -15.32 9.21
N ASN A 262 3.33 -15.36 8.43
CA ASN A 262 3.13 -14.49 7.28
C ASN A 262 2.99 -13.02 7.72
N PHE A 263 2.26 -12.76 8.80
CA PHE A 263 2.15 -11.43 9.39
C PHE A 263 3.49 -10.94 9.92
N GLU A 264 4.20 -11.75 10.70
CA GLU A 264 5.52 -11.43 11.27
C GLU A 264 6.55 -11.14 10.16
N GLN A 265 6.51 -11.82 9.01
CA GLN A 265 7.35 -11.49 7.85
C GLN A 265 7.16 -10.08 7.28
N VAL A 266 6.00 -9.46 7.52
CA VAL A 266 5.70 -8.10 7.05
C VAL A 266 5.89 -7.08 8.16
N PHE A 267 5.47 -7.39 9.39
CA PHE A 267 5.44 -6.41 10.48
C PHE A 267 6.63 -6.48 11.45
N GLY A 268 7.43 -7.55 11.37
CA GLY A 268 8.47 -7.87 12.35
C GLY A 268 7.94 -8.73 13.51
N MET A 269 8.87 -9.27 14.31
CA MET A 269 8.55 -10.05 15.50
C MET A 269 8.26 -9.16 16.70
N ASP A 270 8.85 -7.95 16.77
CA ASP A 270 8.61 -7.03 17.87
C ASP A 270 7.24 -6.33 17.74
N LYS A 271 6.32 -6.72 18.63
CA LYS A 271 4.95 -6.21 18.69
C LYS A 271 4.86 -4.70 18.90
N LYS A 272 5.87 -4.08 19.53
CA LYS A 272 5.88 -2.62 19.77
C LYS A 272 5.91 -1.83 18.46
N TYR A 273 6.48 -2.42 17.41
CA TYR A 273 6.62 -1.81 16.10
C TYR A 273 5.49 -2.18 15.14
N TRP A 274 4.50 -2.98 15.53
CA TRP A 274 3.44 -3.44 14.62
C TRP A 274 2.57 -2.30 14.09
N PHE A 275 2.35 -1.26 14.89
CA PHE A 275 1.55 -0.09 14.52
C PHE A 275 2.41 1.14 14.20
N ILE A 276 3.74 1.02 14.20
CA ILE A 276 4.65 2.13 13.93
C ILE A 276 5.31 1.88 12.57
N PRO A 277 5.42 2.89 11.68
CA PRO A 277 6.09 2.74 10.39
C PRO A 277 7.62 2.75 10.54
N ALA A 278 8.12 1.79 11.33
CA ALA A 278 9.52 1.49 11.59
C ALA A 278 9.66 0.00 11.97
N TYR A 279 10.89 -0.52 12.00
CA TYR A 279 11.19 -1.86 12.51
C TYR A 279 12.14 -1.76 13.70
N SER A 280 12.18 -2.81 14.52
CA SER A 280 13.24 -2.95 15.53
C SER A 280 14.58 -3.26 14.83
N ASP A 281 15.69 -2.83 15.42
CA ASP A 281 17.03 -3.17 14.91
C ASP A 281 17.26 -4.68 14.88
N GLU A 282 16.64 -5.41 15.82
CA GLU A 282 16.71 -6.86 15.90
C GLU A 282 16.00 -7.52 14.72
N ASP A 283 14.79 -7.07 14.37
CA ASP A 283 14.05 -7.58 13.21
C ASP A 283 14.83 -7.33 11.91
N ILE A 284 15.38 -6.11 11.72
CA ILE A 284 16.18 -5.75 10.54
C ILE A 284 17.38 -6.69 10.38
N ARG A 285 18.04 -7.07 11.48
CA ARG A 285 19.21 -7.96 11.47
C ARG A 285 18.84 -9.44 11.30
N LYS A 286 17.78 -9.91 11.96
CA LYS A 286 17.44 -11.34 12.06
C LYS A 286 16.47 -11.83 10.99
N MET A 287 15.83 -10.94 10.24
CA MET A 287 14.80 -11.30 9.25
C MET A 287 15.27 -10.99 7.82
N PRO A 288 15.97 -11.91 7.13
CA PRO A 288 16.40 -11.74 5.74
C PRO A 288 15.25 -11.41 4.78
N ALA A 289 14.04 -11.91 5.06
CA ALA A 289 12.85 -11.63 4.27
C ALA A 289 12.49 -10.12 4.21
N LEU A 290 12.91 -9.33 5.21
CA LEU A 290 12.75 -7.87 5.19
C LEU A 290 13.66 -7.18 4.17
N GLN A 291 14.77 -7.82 3.75
CA GLN A 291 15.62 -7.32 2.66
C GLN A 291 15.08 -7.68 1.28
N GLY A 292 14.17 -8.66 1.24
CA GLY A 292 13.37 -9.01 0.09
C GLY A 292 14.05 -9.87 -0.98
N LEU A 293 15.25 -10.39 -0.71
CA LEU A 293 16.01 -11.25 -1.61
C LEU A 293 15.65 -12.73 -1.46
N ASP A 294 15.47 -13.18 -0.22
CA ASP A 294 15.17 -14.57 0.12
C ASP A 294 13.94 -14.68 1.00
N TYR A 295 13.14 -15.72 0.77
CA TYR A 295 11.91 -15.97 1.53
C TYR A 295 11.84 -17.42 1.96
N PRO A 296 11.56 -17.71 3.24
CA PRO A 296 11.34 -19.09 3.66
C PRO A 296 10.11 -19.64 2.94
N SER A 297 10.22 -20.88 2.47
CA SER A 297 9.16 -21.60 1.77
C SER A 297 8.94 -22.97 2.40
N LYS A 298 7.78 -23.60 2.17
CA LYS A 298 7.51 -24.95 2.70
C LYS A 298 8.49 -25.95 2.06
N PRO A 299 9.18 -26.79 2.84
CA PRO A 299 10.14 -27.78 2.31
C PRO A 299 9.52 -28.75 1.31
N ASP A 300 8.29 -29.22 1.59
CA ASP A 300 7.60 -30.23 0.79
C ASP A 300 6.58 -29.63 -0.19
N PHE A 301 6.80 -28.40 -0.67
CA PHE A 301 5.85 -27.79 -1.61
C PHE A 301 5.93 -28.39 -3.01
N ASP A 302 7.16 -28.66 -3.48
CA ASP A 302 7.41 -29.13 -4.84
C ASP A 302 7.28 -30.68 -4.96
N SER A 303 7.11 -31.40 -3.83
CA SER A 303 6.90 -32.86 -3.77
C SER A 303 5.43 -33.31 -3.72
N GLN A 304 4.47 -32.38 -3.79
CA GLN A 304 3.01 -32.62 -3.72
C GLN A 304 2.28 -32.21 -5.00
#